data_AF-A0A067M9Q3-F1
#
_entry.id   AF-A0A067M9Q3-F1
#
_cell.length_a   1.000
_cell.length_b   1.000
_cell.length_c   1.000
_cell.angle_alpha   90.00
_cell.angle_beta   90.00
_cell.angle_gamma   90.00
#
_symmetry.space_group_name_H-M   'P 1'
#
loop_
_entity.id
_entity.type
_entity.pdbx_description
1 polymer ?
#
loop_
_entity_poly.entity_id
_entity_poly.type
_entity_poly.pdbx_seq_one_letter_code
_entity_poly.pdbx_strand_id
1 'polypeptide(L)'
;MKNSALAALAAFLVSTPVVIAVPVYGQCGGIGYTGSTVCDAGSTCTYSNDWYSQCLPGSSNPTTTPRPTSTTSTSTRPTSGTTTTTSTGPISTDNPYVGYDVYLSPYYAAEVAAAVKNIKDATIAAKAASVAKIPTFTWYDIAAKVPDLGVDLANAKSIQTSTGKKQLVQIVVYDLPDRDCHAKASNGEYSIANGGEAKYRAYIDAIAAQISKYPDIRIVAVVEPDSLANLVTNLSDPKCANAANVYKSSTIYAIQKLNQSNVYLYLDAGHGGWLGWDANLAPAAQLFGQLLKTAGGTYRVRGLATNVSNYNALRTNTPDPITQGNKCYSEELYANALGPLLTQNGFPAHFIIDQGRSGVQNIRKEWGNWCNILGAGFGIRPTTNTGNSLIDAIVWIKPGGESDGTSDTSSPRYDSTCGLSDSTRPAPEAGTWFQAYFETLVTKANPAL
;
A
#
# COMPACT_ATOMS: atom_id res chain seq x y z
N MET A 1 -61.33 2.14 76.38
CA MET A 1 -59.99 1.53 76.34
C MET A 1 -60.01 0.37 75.35
N LYS A 2 -58.97 0.29 74.49
CA LYS A 2 -58.66 -0.74 73.48
C LYS A 2 -59.35 -0.59 72.11
N ASN A 3 -58.62 0.02 71.17
CA ASN A 3 -58.79 -0.15 69.73
C ASN A 3 -57.78 -1.19 69.24
N SER A 4 -58.25 -2.20 68.51
CA SER A 4 -57.42 -3.16 67.77
C SER A 4 -57.33 -2.71 66.30
N ALA A 5 -56.12 -2.60 65.75
CA ALA A 5 -55.89 -2.34 64.33
C ALA A 5 -55.03 -3.47 63.73
N LEU A 6 -55.49 -4.00 62.60
CA LEU A 6 -54.82 -5.04 61.81
C LEU A 6 -53.52 -4.52 61.16
N ALA A 7 -52.48 -5.34 61.18
CA ALA A 7 -51.21 -5.11 60.50
C ALA A 7 -51.21 -5.74 59.09
N ALA A 8 -50.71 -5.01 58.09
CA ALA A 8 -50.43 -5.48 56.74
C ALA A 8 -48.91 -5.63 56.52
N LEU A 9 -48.50 -6.76 55.95
CA LEU A 9 -47.12 -7.16 55.69
C LEU A 9 -46.66 -6.59 54.33
N ALA A 10 -45.58 -5.82 54.28
CA ALA A 10 -44.94 -5.35 53.04
C ALA A 10 -43.58 -6.04 52.86
N ALA A 11 -43.38 -6.72 51.72
CA ALA A 11 -42.13 -7.38 51.35
C ALA A 11 -41.24 -6.44 50.52
N PHE A 12 -40.00 -6.23 50.96
CA PHE A 12 -38.95 -5.51 50.21
C PHE A 12 -38.15 -6.51 49.36
N LEU A 13 -38.14 -6.31 48.04
CA LEU A 13 -37.25 -7.00 47.09
C LEU A 13 -35.94 -6.21 46.95
N VAL A 14 -34.81 -6.83 47.32
CA VAL A 14 -33.46 -6.28 47.12
C VAL A 14 -32.94 -6.75 45.76
N SER A 15 -32.66 -5.81 44.84
CA SER A 15 -32.00 -6.07 43.55
C SER A 15 -30.49 -5.99 43.74
N THR A 16 -29.77 -7.09 43.48
CA THR A 16 -28.30 -7.09 43.41
C THR A 16 -27.82 -6.82 41.99
N PRO A 17 -26.84 -5.93 41.76
CA PRO A 17 -26.28 -5.69 40.43
C PRO A 17 -25.50 -6.92 39.94
N VAL A 18 -25.83 -7.41 38.75
CA VAL A 18 -25.09 -8.46 38.06
C VAL A 18 -23.83 -7.82 37.46
N VAL A 19 -22.66 -8.15 38.00
CA VAL A 19 -21.37 -7.75 37.40
C VAL A 19 -21.06 -8.73 36.27
N ILE A 20 -21.08 -8.25 35.03
CA ILE A 20 -20.70 -9.05 33.85
C ILE A 20 -19.18 -9.13 33.81
N ALA A 21 -18.63 -10.35 33.81
CA ALA A 21 -17.20 -10.57 33.65
C ALA A 21 -16.74 -10.19 32.21
N VAL A 22 -15.52 -9.70 32.08
CA VAL A 22 -14.93 -9.28 30.81
C VAL A 22 -14.36 -10.52 30.10
N PRO A 23 -14.71 -10.75 28.82
CA PRO A 23 -14.17 -11.89 28.08
C PRO A 23 -12.65 -11.80 27.95
N VAL A 24 -12.00 -12.94 27.76
CA VAL A 24 -10.56 -13.01 27.44
C VAL A 24 -10.25 -12.08 26.27
N TYR A 25 -9.20 -11.27 26.41
CA TYR A 25 -8.78 -10.17 25.54
C TYR A 25 -9.67 -8.90 25.56
N GLY A 26 -10.68 -8.85 26.41
CA GLY A 26 -11.44 -7.62 26.68
C GLY A 26 -10.67 -6.64 27.57
N GLN A 27 -11.00 -5.35 27.44
CA GLN A 27 -10.47 -4.31 28.33
C GLN A 27 -11.06 -4.46 29.73
N CYS A 28 -10.23 -4.44 30.75
CA CYS A 28 -10.61 -4.60 32.16
C CYS A 28 -10.06 -3.49 33.07
N GLY A 29 -9.47 -2.44 32.49
CA GLY A 29 -8.94 -1.30 33.22
C GLY A 29 -8.35 -0.24 32.29
N GLY A 30 -7.92 0.87 32.89
CA GLY A 30 -7.38 2.05 32.20
C GLY A 30 -8.06 3.35 32.64
N ILE A 31 -7.36 4.48 32.54
CA ILE A 31 -7.90 5.81 32.83
C ILE A 31 -9.14 6.05 31.95
N GLY A 32 -10.27 6.36 32.59
CA GLY A 32 -11.55 6.63 31.92
C GLY A 32 -12.40 5.38 31.62
N TYR A 33 -11.93 4.17 31.91
CA TYR A 33 -12.70 2.95 31.73
C TYR A 33 -13.77 2.78 32.83
N THR A 34 -15.03 2.65 32.45
CA THR A 34 -16.19 2.50 33.38
C THR A 34 -16.83 1.10 33.33
N GLY A 35 -16.23 0.16 32.59
CA GLY A 35 -16.73 -1.21 32.50
C GLY A 35 -16.24 -2.11 33.63
N SER A 36 -16.58 -3.39 33.57
CA SER A 36 -16.17 -4.38 34.57
C SER A 36 -14.64 -4.56 34.60
N THR A 37 -14.06 -4.69 35.80
CA THR A 37 -12.63 -4.97 36.01
C THR A 37 -12.36 -6.44 36.31
N VAL A 38 -13.40 -7.28 36.32
CA VAL A 38 -13.32 -8.71 36.62
C VAL A 38 -13.29 -9.47 35.30
N CYS A 39 -12.24 -10.25 35.09
CA CYS A 39 -12.08 -11.07 33.89
C CYS A 39 -12.81 -12.41 34.00
N ASP A 40 -13.17 -13.00 32.86
CA ASP A 40 -13.70 -14.36 32.77
C ASP A 40 -12.74 -15.37 33.42
N ALA A 41 -13.33 -16.44 33.97
CA ALA A 41 -12.58 -17.50 34.65
C ALA A 41 -11.45 -18.05 33.76
N GLY A 42 -10.24 -18.12 34.32
CA GLY A 42 -9.04 -18.54 33.59
C GLY A 42 -8.26 -17.38 32.93
N SER A 43 -8.71 -16.14 33.09
CA SER A 43 -7.96 -14.95 32.66
C SER A 43 -7.77 -13.94 33.80
N THR A 44 -6.72 -13.13 33.70
CA THR A 44 -6.37 -12.11 34.68
C THR A 44 -6.25 -10.75 34.01
N CYS A 45 -6.72 -9.69 34.67
CA CYS A 45 -6.59 -8.35 34.16
C CYS A 45 -5.14 -7.90 34.22
N THR A 46 -4.46 -7.83 33.08
CA THR A 46 -3.06 -7.46 32.97
C THR A 46 -2.93 -6.02 32.52
N TYR A 47 -2.19 -5.24 33.30
CA TYR A 47 -1.87 -3.86 32.98
C TYR A 47 -1.02 -3.78 31.69
N SER A 48 -1.41 -2.90 30.76
CA SER A 48 -0.64 -2.63 29.53
C SER A 48 -0.07 -1.21 29.54
N ASN A 49 -0.92 -0.21 29.77
CA ASN A 49 -0.52 1.17 30.00
C ASN A 49 -1.60 1.92 30.80
N ASP A 50 -1.34 3.18 31.13
CA ASP A 50 -2.22 4.01 31.97
C ASP A 50 -3.67 4.06 31.44
N TRP A 51 -3.88 3.97 30.13
CA TRP A 51 -5.19 4.06 29.49
C TRP A 51 -5.82 2.70 29.19
N TYR A 52 -5.10 1.59 29.38
CA TYR A 52 -5.54 0.27 28.95
C TYR A 52 -4.97 -0.89 29.78
N SER A 53 -5.86 -1.74 30.29
CA SER A 53 -5.54 -3.07 30.86
C SER A 53 -6.44 -4.11 30.22
N GLN A 54 -5.95 -5.33 30.02
CA GLN A 54 -6.62 -6.37 29.23
C GLN A 54 -6.66 -7.72 29.95
N CYS A 55 -7.77 -8.44 29.86
CA CYS A 55 -7.86 -9.81 30.35
C CYS A 55 -6.99 -10.75 29.50
N LEU A 56 -5.95 -11.34 30.09
CA LEU A 56 -5.09 -12.30 29.40
C LEU A 56 -5.22 -13.70 30.05
N PRO A 57 -5.15 -14.79 29.26
CA PRO A 57 -5.19 -16.16 29.81
C PRO A 57 -4.06 -16.40 30.81
N GLY A 58 -4.37 -16.98 31.97
CA GLY A 58 -3.38 -17.50 32.91
C GLY A 58 -2.91 -18.89 32.49
N SER A 59 -1.60 -19.13 32.49
CA SER A 59 -1.01 -20.42 32.13
C SER A 59 -1.22 -21.49 33.21
N SER A 60 -2.34 -22.22 33.12
CA SER A 60 -2.49 -23.54 33.75
C SER A 60 -3.49 -24.40 32.97
N ASN A 61 -3.07 -25.66 32.73
CA ASN A 61 -3.60 -26.68 31.82
C ASN A 61 -4.97 -27.30 32.24
N PRO A 62 -5.60 -28.22 31.46
CA PRO A 62 -6.92 -28.06 30.86
C PRO A 62 -8.04 -28.88 31.53
N THR A 63 -9.31 -28.57 31.24
CA THR A 63 -10.43 -29.53 31.39
C THR A 63 -11.54 -29.29 30.34
N THR A 64 -11.59 -30.21 29.37
CA THR A 64 -12.69 -30.78 28.55
C THR A 64 -14.10 -30.14 28.46
N THR A 65 -14.51 -29.81 27.21
CA THR A 65 -15.78 -30.10 26.44
C THR A 65 -17.19 -29.97 27.10
N PRO A 66 -18.34 -29.84 26.36
CA PRO A 66 -18.59 -29.74 24.90
C PRO A 66 -19.67 -28.71 24.41
N ARG A 67 -19.70 -28.54 23.08
CA ARG A 67 -20.69 -27.92 22.16
C ARG A 67 -22.14 -28.45 22.32
N PRO A 68 -23.18 -27.60 22.17
CA PRO A 68 -24.11 -27.57 21.00
C PRO A 68 -24.62 -26.14 20.68
N THR A 69 -25.42 -25.73 19.69
CA THR A 69 -25.92 -26.17 18.37
C THR A 69 -26.60 -24.91 17.78
N SER A 70 -26.71 -24.82 16.46
CA SER A 70 -27.34 -23.74 15.70
C SER A 70 -28.82 -23.49 16.03
N THR A 71 -29.25 -22.22 15.98
CA THR A 71 -30.64 -21.85 15.71
C THR A 71 -30.72 -20.64 14.78
N THR A 72 -31.44 -20.82 13.69
CA THR A 72 -31.86 -19.82 12.70
C THR A 72 -33.16 -19.18 13.17
N SER A 73 -33.33 -17.85 13.05
CA SER A 73 -34.65 -17.22 12.83
C SER A 73 -34.58 -15.72 12.52
N THR A 74 -35.07 -15.39 11.32
CA THR A 74 -36.02 -14.31 10.97
C THR A 74 -35.83 -12.87 11.47
N SER A 75 -35.47 -12.03 10.49
CA SER A 75 -36.04 -10.71 10.12
C SER A 75 -37.20 -10.17 10.95
N THR A 76 -36.98 -9.01 11.57
CA THR A 76 -38.01 -7.98 11.80
C THR A 76 -37.41 -6.58 11.61
N ARG A 77 -38.17 -5.72 10.93
CA ARG A 77 -37.90 -4.30 10.64
C ARG A 77 -38.58 -3.42 11.71
N PRO A 78 -37.91 -2.38 12.20
CA PRO A 78 -38.59 -1.07 12.36
C PRO A 78 -37.71 0.10 11.86
N THR A 79 -38.19 0.93 10.95
CA THR A 79 -38.90 2.23 11.15
C THR A 79 -38.01 3.38 11.63
N SER A 80 -38.01 4.44 10.83
CA SER A 80 -37.17 5.64 10.86
C SER A 80 -37.11 6.38 12.21
N GLY A 81 -35.89 6.74 12.60
CA GLY A 81 -35.58 7.81 13.54
C GLY A 81 -34.47 8.68 12.95
N THR A 82 -34.79 9.95 12.67
CA THR A 82 -33.85 10.95 12.17
C THR A 82 -32.81 11.25 13.24
N THR A 83 -31.55 10.86 13.00
CA THR A 83 -30.40 11.31 13.79
C THR A 83 -29.30 11.74 12.84
N THR A 84 -28.82 12.96 13.01
CA THR A 84 -27.76 13.61 12.26
C THR A 84 -26.44 12.84 12.42
N THR A 85 -26.05 12.04 11.44
CA THR A 85 -24.77 11.33 11.40
C THR A 85 -23.80 12.02 10.44
N THR A 86 -22.64 12.36 10.99
CA THR A 86 -21.39 12.61 10.25
C THR A 86 -21.16 11.51 9.21
N SER A 87 -20.95 11.94 7.97
CA SER A 87 -20.79 11.15 6.75
C SER A 87 -19.78 9.98 6.87
N THR A 88 -20.27 8.81 7.27
CA THR A 88 -19.66 7.50 6.93
C THR A 88 -20.16 7.09 5.56
N GLY A 89 -19.56 7.62 4.48
CA GLY A 89 -19.85 7.14 3.13
C GLY A 89 -19.35 5.70 2.97
N PRO A 90 -20.07 4.81 2.26
CA PRO A 90 -19.59 3.46 1.98
C PRO A 90 -18.30 3.49 1.13
N ILE A 91 -17.50 2.43 1.22
CA ILE A 91 -16.39 2.15 0.30
C ILE A 91 -16.95 2.26 -1.11
N SER A 92 -16.39 3.14 -1.94
CA SER A 92 -16.67 3.11 -3.38
C SER A 92 -16.14 1.78 -3.90
N THR A 93 -17.06 0.87 -4.22
CA THR A 93 -16.77 -0.42 -4.87
C THR A 93 -16.23 -0.22 -6.29
N ASP A 94 -16.29 1.00 -6.80
CA ASP A 94 -15.94 1.34 -8.16
C ASP A 94 -14.42 1.46 -8.34
N ASN A 95 -13.92 0.89 -9.42
CA ASN A 95 -12.54 1.02 -9.85
C ASN A 95 -12.19 2.52 -10.04
N PRO A 96 -11.12 3.04 -9.40
CA PRO A 96 -10.81 4.47 -9.42
C PRO A 96 -10.46 5.01 -10.82
N TYR A 97 -10.10 4.16 -11.77
CA TYR A 97 -9.74 4.58 -13.12
C TYR A 97 -10.94 4.75 -14.07
N VAL A 98 -12.07 4.10 -13.79
CA VAL A 98 -13.21 4.08 -14.71
C VAL A 98 -13.87 5.46 -14.78
N GLY A 99 -13.95 6.00 -16.00
CA GLY A 99 -14.59 7.30 -16.29
C GLY A 99 -13.70 8.52 -16.05
N TYR A 100 -12.38 8.33 -15.93
CA TYR A 100 -11.40 9.40 -15.77
C TYR A 100 -10.33 9.31 -16.87
N ASP A 101 -9.92 10.45 -17.40
CA ASP A 101 -8.71 10.57 -18.18
C ASP A 101 -7.52 10.69 -17.20
N VAL A 102 -6.47 9.90 -17.43
CA VAL A 102 -5.27 9.94 -16.57
C VAL A 102 -4.38 11.09 -16.99
N TYR A 103 -4.04 11.95 -16.03
CA TYR A 103 -3.13 13.07 -16.21
C TYR A 103 -1.74 12.58 -16.62
N LEU A 104 -1.18 13.18 -17.67
CA LEU A 104 0.17 12.86 -18.16
C LEU A 104 1.19 13.69 -17.39
N SER A 105 2.16 13.02 -16.75
CA SER A 105 3.22 13.66 -15.96
C SER A 105 4.05 14.63 -16.81
N PRO A 106 4.03 15.96 -16.54
CA PRO A 106 4.87 16.91 -17.27
C PRO A 106 6.36 16.69 -17.00
N TYR A 107 6.70 16.23 -15.80
CA TYR A 107 8.07 15.89 -15.41
C TYR A 107 8.64 14.82 -16.36
N TYR A 108 7.97 13.67 -16.46
CA TYR A 108 8.44 12.59 -17.32
C TYR A 108 8.35 12.95 -18.81
N ALA A 109 7.32 13.69 -19.23
CA ALA A 109 7.23 14.19 -20.60
C ALA A 109 8.42 15.09 -20.99
N ALA A 110 8.92 15.91 -20.05
CA ALA A 110 10.09 16.76 -20.27
C ALA A 110 11.38 15.94 -20.39
N GLU A 111 11.56 14.90 -19.56
CA GLU A 111 12.70 13.97 -19.67
C GLU A 111 12.69 13.24 -21.01
N VAL A 112 11.55 12.68 -21.41
CA VAL A 112 11.38 12.03 -22.72
C VAL A 112 11.67 13.01 -23.87
N ALA A 113 11.14 14.23 -23.80
CA ALA A 113 11.39 15.24 -24.82
C ALA A 113 12.87 15.63 -24.92
N ALA A 114 13.60 15.67 -23.80
CA ALA A 114 15.04 15.88 -23.78
C ALA A 114 15.79 14.68 -24.37
N ALA A 115 15.38 13.46 -24.01
CA ALA A 115 15.98 12.22 -24.49
C ALA A 115 15.86 12.05 -26.00
N VAL A 116 14.71 12.37 -26.58
CA VAL A 116 14.44 12.31 -28.03
C VAL A 116 15.45 13.13 -28.82
N LYS A 117 15.91 14.28 -28.30
CA LYS A 117 16.92 15.13 -28.97
C LYS A 117 18.29 14.45 -29.07
N ASN A 118 18.56 13.46 -28.22
CA ASN A 118 19.82 12.72 -28.19
C ASN A 118 19.76 11.41 -29.01
N ILE A 119 18.59 11.02 -29.50
CA ILE A 119 18.40 9.80 -30.31
C ILE A 119 18.68 10.11 -31.78
N LYS A 120 19.70 9.45 -32.35
CA LYS A 120 20.13 9.70 -33.74
C LYS A 120 19.20 9.07 -34.78
N ASP A 121 18.66 7.90 -34.49
CA ASP A 121 17.75 7.21 -35.40
C ASP A 121 16.36 7.85 -35.35
N ALA A 122 15.90 8.42 -36.46
CA ALA A 122 14.64 9.15 -36.52
C ALA A 122 13.41 8.28 -36.22
N THR A 123 13.46 6.98 -36.52
CA THR A 123 12.37 6.04 -36.23
C THR A 123 12.31 5.74 -34.75
N ILE A 124 13.47 5.50 -34.12
CA ILE A 124 13.56 5.32 -32.67
C ILE A 124 13.17 6.61 -31.94
N ALA A 125 13.59 7.77 -32.44
CA ALA A 125 13.22 9.07 -31.88
C ALA A 125 11.71 9.32 -31.91
N ALA A 126 11.03 8.95 -33.02
CA ALA A 126 9.58 9.05 -33.13
C ALA A 126 8.85 8.12 -32.15
N LYS A 127 9.34 6.88 -31.99
CA LYS A 127 8.81 5.92 -30.99
C LYS A 127 9.05 6.41 -29.57
N ALA A 128 10.24 6.92 -29.27
CA ALA A 128 10.59 7.51 -27.99
C ALA A 128 9.65 8.69 -27.65
N ALA A 129 9.36 9.56 -28.62
CA ALA A 129 8.45 10.68 -28.42
C ALA A 129 7.01 10.25 -28.10
N SER A 130 6.57 9.07 -28.56
CA SER A 130 5.24 8.54 -28.21
C SER A 130 5.13 8.14 -26.74
N VAL A 131 6.26 7.87 -26.07
CA VAL A 131 6.30 7.48 -24.64
C VAL A 131 5.75 8.58 -23.73
N ALA A 132 5.97 9.87 -24.06
CA ALA A 132 5.43 10.99 -23.30
C ALA A 132 3.89 11.07 -23.29
N LYS A 133 3.21 10.26 -24.12
CA LYS A 133 1.74 10.15 -24.18
C LYS A 133 1.20 8.98 -23.36
N ILE A 134 2.07 8.23 -22.69
CA ILE A 134 1.71 7.09 -21.85
C ILE A 134 1.68 7.57 -20.40
N PRO A 135 0.57 7.39 -19.66
CA PRO A 135 0.49 7.87 -18.29
C PRO A 135 1.41 7.10 -17.35
N THR A 136 2.23 7.82 -16.61
CA THR A 136 3.10 7.30 -15.55
C THR A 136 2.70 7.87 -14.19
N PHE A 137 3.15 7.22 -13.11
CA PHE A 137 3.07 7.82 -11.77
C PHE A 137 4.18 8.86 -11.59
N THR A 138 3.87 9.95 -10.88
CA THR A 138 4.88 10.95 -10.47
C THR A 138 5.34 10.67 -9.05
N TRP A 139 6.66 10.58 -8.84
CA TRP A 139 7.25 10.19 -7.57
C TRP A 139 7.57 11.41 -6.72
N TYR A 140 7.00 11.47 -5.51
CA TYR A 140 7.36 12.44 -4.48
C TYR A 140 8.35 11.80 -3.53
N ASP A 141 9.54 11.49 -4.04
CA ASP A 141 10.60 10.76 -3.34
C ASP A 141 11.49 11.63 -2.44
N ILE A 142 11.17 12.92 -2.35
CA ILE A 142 11.70 13.92 -1.41
C ILE A 142 10.62 14.99 -1.18
N ALA A 143 10.59 15.62 0.00
CA ALA A 143 9.65 16.68 0.35
C ALA A 143 9.74 17.92 -0.54
N ALA A 144 10.92 18.20 -1.11
CA ALA A 144 11.10 19.33 -2.02
C ALA A 144 10.24 19.23 -3.29
N LYS A 145 9.78 18.02 -3.68
CA LYS A 145 8.88 17.81 -4.82
C LYS A 145 7.40 18.05 -4.48
N VAL A 146 7.01 18.07 -3.22
CA VAL A 146 5.58 18.19 -2.83
C VAL A 146 4.89 19.44 -3.39
N PRO A 147 5.53 20.62 -3.52
CA PRO A 147 4.93 21.76 -4.20
C PRO A 147 4.51 21.47 -5.65
N ASP A 148 5.23 20.61 -6.38
CA ASP A 148 4.93 20.25 -7.76
C ASP A 148 3.61 19.49 -7.87
N LEU A 149 3.17 18.77 -6.82
CA LEU A 149 1.83 18.19 -6.76
C LEU A 149 0.74 19.25 -6.88
N GLY A 150 0.94 20.41 -6.25
CA GLY A 150 -0.01 21.52 -6.38
C GLY A 150 -0.10 22.03 -7.82
N VAL A 151 1.03 22.06 -8.53
CA VAL A 151 1.11 22.46 -9.94
C VAL A 151 0.40 21.43 -10.83
N ASP A 152 0.67 20.14 -10.63
CA ASP A 152 0.05 19.05 -11.40
C ASP A 152 -1.47 18.99 -11.18
N LEU A 153 -1.93 19.14 -9.94
CA LEU A 153 -3.37 19.19 -9.63
C LEU A 153 -4.04 20.44 -10.23
N ALA A 154 -3.38 21.60 -10.23
CA ALA A 154 -3.89 22.80 -10.90
C ALA A 154 -4.02 22.60 -12.41
N ASN A 155 -3.01 21.99 -13.04
CA ASN A 155 -3.00 21.68 -14.46
C ASN A 155 -4.10 20.67 -14.82
N ALA A 156 -4.23 19.60 -14.04
CA ALA A 156 -5.33 18.64 -14.19
C ALA A 156 -6.69 19.32 -14.05
N LYS A 157 -6.87 20.23 -13.09
CA LYS A 157 -8.12 21.01 -12.96
C LYS A 157 -8.38 21.90 -14.16
N SER A 158 -7.35 22.52 -14.74
CA SER A 158 -7.46 23.32 -15.97
C SER A 158 -7.90 22.46 -17.17
N ILE A 159 -7.30 21.28 -17.34
CA ILE A 159 -7.69 20.30 -18.38
C ILE A 159 -9.13 19.83 -18.16
N GLN A 160 -9.50 19.48 -16.93
CA GLN A 160 -10.87 19.06 -16.59
C GLN A 160 -11.90 20.14 -16.94
N THR A 161 -11.59 21.39 -16.62
CA THR A 161 -12.48 22.53 -16.86
C THR A 161 -12.62 22.82 -18.35
N SER A 162 -11.52 22.77 -19.11
CA SER A 162 -11.52 23.08 -20.55
C SER A 162 -12.11 21.98 -21.42
N THR A 163 -11.96 20.72 -21.02
CA THR A 163 -12.40 19.56 -21.82
C THR A 163 -13.74 18.97 -21.35
N GLY A 164 -14.17 19.28 -20.13
CA GLY A 164 -15.30 18.64 -19.46
C GLY A 164 -15.03 17.19 -19.01
N LYS A 165 -13.82 16.66 -19.25
CA LYS A 165 -13.46 15.29 -18.90
C LYS A 165 -12.80 15.22 -17.53
N LYS A 166 -13.30 14.33 -16.66
CA LYS A 166 -12.74 14.14 -15.32
C LYS A 166 -11.28 13.69 -15.39
N GLN A 167 -10.43 14.24 -14.53
CA GLN A 167 -9.00 13.97 -14.49
C GLN A 167 -8.60 13.19 -13.24
N LEU A 168 -7.67 12.26 -13.43
CA LEU A 168 -7.06 11.44 -12.37
C LEU A 168 -5.54 11.67 -12.37
N VAL A 169 -4.98 12.06 -11.24
CA VAL A 169 -3.53 12.22 -11.03
C VAL A 169 -2.97 11.01 -10.30
N GLN A 170 -1.86 10.47 -10.80
CA GLN A 170 -1.17 9.30 -10.24
C GLN A 170 0.09 9.72 -9.50
N ILE A 171 0.21 9.36 -8.22
CA ILE A 171 1.33 9.77 -7.38
C ILE A 171 1.96 8.59 -6.64
N VAL A 172 3.26 8.66 -6.37
CA VAL A 172 3.93 7.76 -5.42
C VAL A 172 4.36 8.57 -4.19
N VAL A 173 3.90 8.12 -3.02
CA VAL A 173 4.38 8.58 -1.71
C VAL A 173 5.54 7.67 -1.34
N TYR A 174 6.76 8.21 -1.23
CA TYR A 174 7.96 7.37 -1.07
C TYR A 174 9.08 8.12 -0.34
N ASP A 175 8.91 8.41 0.94
CA ASP A 175 9.90 9.18 1.69
C ASP A 175 10.05 8.72 3.14
N LEU A 176 9.77 7.44 3.42
CA LEU A 176 9.97 6.87 4.76
C LEU A 176 11.39 7.13 5.30
N PRO A 177 11.53 7.39 6.62
CA PRO A 177 12.84 7.50 7.23
C PRO A 177 13.57 6.16 7.26
N ASP A 178 14.89 6.18 7.05
CA ASP A 178 15.71 4.97 6.84
C ASP A 178 15.23 4.13 5.63
N ARG A 179 14.66 4.80 4.61
CA ARG A 179 14.14 4.20 3.36
C ARG A 179 15.04 3.11 2.80
N ASP A 180 14.40 2.14 2.14
CA ASP A 180 15.04 1.00 1.48
C ASP A 180 15.95 0.26 2.47
N CYS A 181 15.33 -0.32 3.50
CA CYS A 181 16.06 -0.83 4.66
C CYS A 181 16.94 -2.04 4.32
N HIS A 182 16.73 -2.67 3.17
CA HIS A 182 17.52 -3.80 2.67
C HIS A 182 18.31 -3.48 1.38
N ALA A 183 18.33 -2.22 0.96
CA ALA A 183 19.11 -1.76 -0.20
C ALA A 183 20.00 -0.56 0.16
N LYS A 184 20.98 -0.27 -0.71
CA LYS A 184 21.87 0.91 -0.59
C LYS A 184 21.58 1.99 -1.62
N ALA A 185 20.93 1.64 -2.74
CA ALA A 185 20.52 2.63 -3.74
C ALA A 185 19.21 3.27 -3.29
N SER A 186 19.29 4.50 -2.77
CA SER A 186 18.13 5.29 -2.36
C SER A 186 18.45 6.77 -2.36
N ASN A 187 17.43 7.60 -2.63
CA ASN A 187 17.46 9.05 -2.43
C ASN A 187 16.82 9.49 -1.09
N GLY A 188 16.58 8.56 -0.16
CA GLY A 188 15.88 8.86 1.11
C GLY A 188 16.59 9.96 1.91
N GLU A 189 15.87 11.03 2.24
CA GLU A 189 16.43 12.20 2.92
C GLU A 189 16.24 12.18 4.45
N TYR A 190 15.38 11.31 4.96
CA TYR A 190 15.11 11.17 6.38
C TYR A 190 15.79 9.95 6.98
N SER A 191 16.26 10.11 8.22
CA SER A 191 16.69 9.00 9.06
C SER A 191 15.96 8.98 10.39
N ILE A 192 15.71 7.79 10.92
CA ILE A 192 14.99 7.61 12.19
C ILE A 192 15.73 8.32 13.32
N ALA A 193 17.06 8.18 13.36
CA ALA A 193 17.93 8.81 14.34
C ALA A 193 17.86 10.35 14.35
N ASN A 194 17.48 10.98 13.22
CA ASN A 194 17.42 12.43 13.07
C ASN A 194 15.98 12.96 12.98
N GLY A 195 15.07 12.38 13.78
CA GLY A 195 13.68 12.79 13.87
C GLY A 195 12.87 12.49 12.60
N GLY A 196 13.27 11.46 11.86
CA GLY A 196 12.73 11.17 10.53
C GLY A 196 11.23 10.90 10.49
N GLU A 197 10.66 10.25 11.50
CA GLU A 197 9.21 10.01 11.54
C GLU A 197 8.41 11.31 11.64
N ALA A 198 8.87 12.29 12.41
CA ALA A 198 8.21 13.59 12.50
C ALA A 198 8.28 14.35 11.18
N LYS A 199 9.43 14.29 10.48
CA LYS A 199 9.61 14.88 9.15
C LYS A 199 8.71 14.21 8.12
N TYR A 200 8.62 12.88 8.16
CA TYR A 200 7.71 12.12 7.31
C TYR A 200 6.24 12.51 7.51
N ARG A 201 5.79 12.66 8.76
CA ARG A 201 4.43 13.12 9.05
C ARG A 201 4.18 14.52 8.47
N ALA A 202 5.14 15.43 8.59
CA ALA A 202 5.06 16.76 7.97
C ALA A 202 5.02 16.72 6.44
N TYR A 203 5.77 15.79 5.82
CA TYR A 203 5.72 15.51 4.39
C TYR A 203 4.33 15.02 3.94
N ILE A 204 3.74 14.06 4.66
CA ILE A 204 2.37 13.58 4.39
C ILE A 204 1.34 14.70 4.60
N ASP A 205 1.49 15.52 5.65
CA ASP A 205 0.65 16.70 5.88
C ASP A 205 0.70 17.68 4.70
N ALA A 206 1.89 17.92 4.14
CA ALA A 206 2.08 18.79 3.00
C ALA A 206 1.41 18.23 1.73
N ILE A 207 1.49 16.90 1.49
CA ILE A 207 0.76 16.24 0.40
C ILE A 207 -0.75 16.41 0.56
N ALA A 208 -1.28 16.11 1.75
CA ALA A 208 -2.71 16.23 2.05
C ALA A 208 -3.21 17.68 1.88
N ALA A 209 -2.37 18.66 2.22
CA ALA A 209 -2.66 20.08 2.04
C ALA A 209 -2.72 20.48 0.56
N GLN A 210 -1.88 19.93 -0.32
CA GLN A 210 -2.00 20.15 -1.77
C GLN A 210 -3.29 19.53 -2.30
N ILE A 211 -3.58 18.28 -1.93
CA ILE A 211 -4.79 17.57 -2.38
C ILE A 211 -6.07 18.30 -1.94
N SER A 212 -6.08 18.86 -0.73
CA SER A 212 -7.25 19.57 -0.18
C SER A 212 -7.69 20.77 -1.02
N LYS A 213 -6.78 21.35 -1.82
CA LYS A 213 -7.08 22.50 -2.70
C LYS A 213 -7.87 22.08 -3.95
N TYR A 214 -7.89 20.80 -4.29
CA TYR A 214 -8.45 20.28 -5.55
C TYR A 214 -9.40 19.09 -5.33
N PRO A 215 -10.51 19.25 -4.57
CA PRO A 215 -11.40 18.15 -4.20
C PRO A 215 -12.09 17.45 -5.38
N ASP A 216 -12.15 18.10 -6.55
CA ASP A 216 -12.78 17.56 -7.77
C ASP A 216 -11.83 16.74 -8.65
N ILE A 217 -10.54 16.70 -8.31
CA ILE A 217 -9.53 15.92 -9.04
C ILE A 217 -9.33 14.62 -8.29
N ARG A 218 -9.41 13.49 -9.00
CA ARG A 218 -9.17 12.18 -8.40
C ARG A 218 -7.67 11.93 -8.27
N ILE A 219 -7.26 11.30 -7.17
CA ILE A 219 -5.88 10.89 -6.93
C ILE A 219 -5.85 9.39 -6.72
N VAL A 220 -4.92 8.72 -7.41
CA VAL A 220 -4.49 7.37 -7.08
C VAL A 220 -3.06 7.45 -6.57
N ALA A 221 -2.84 6.99 -5.33
CA ALA A 221 -1.53 7.03 -4.69
C ALA A 221 -1.02 5.61 -4.41
N VAL A 222 0.22 5.34 -4.86
CA VAL A 222 0.99 4.18 -4.39
C VAL A 222 1.76 4.62 -3.14
N VAL A 223 1.67 3.82 -2.08
CA VAL A 223 2.24 4.18 -0.78
C VAL A 223 3.43 3.29 -0.46
N GLU A 224 4.58 3.95 -0.36
CA GLU A 224 5.86 3.46 0.15
C GLU A 224 6.32 2.14 -0.49
N PRO A 225 6.70 2.16 -1.78
CA PRO A 225 7.43 1.06 -2.39
C PRO A 225 8.59 0.56 -1.52
N ASP A 226 8.89 -0.74 -1.57
CA ASP A 226 10.02 -1.35 -0.85
C ASP A 226 9.95 -1.18 0.69
N SER A 227 8.78 -0.92 1.26
CA SER A 227 8.65 -0.75 2.72
C SER A 227 8.13 -2.01 3.41
N LEU A 228 6.83 -2.30 3.27
CA LEU A 228 6.14 -3.34 4.01
C LEU A 228 6.58 -4.75 3.60
N ALA A 229 6.99 -4.93 2.33
CA ALA A 229 7.53 -6.21 1.86
C ALA A 229 8.82 -6.61 2.60
N ASN A 230 9.70 -5.64 2.91
CA ASN A 230 10.88 -5.85 3.73
C ASN A 230 10.52 -6.34 5.14
N LEU A 231 9.38 -5.91 5.70
CA LEU A 231 8.94 -6.36 7.02
C LEU A 231 8.40 -7.80 7.05
N VAL A 232 8.17 -8.40 5.87
CA VAL A 232 7.78 -9.81 5.76
C VAL A 232 9.01 -10.71 5.70
N THR A 233 10.03 -10.35 4.93
CA THR A 233 11.14 -11.27 4.62
C THR A 233 12.50 -10.86 5.16
N ASN A 234 12.71 -9.57 5.46
CA ASN A 234 14.04 -9.00 5.68
C ASN A 234 14.24 -8.48 7.10
N LEU A 235 13.44 -8.93 8.07
CA LEU A 235 13.61 -8.58 9.49
C LEU A 235 14.89 -9.14 10.13
N SER A 236 15.62 -10.02 9.45
CA SER A 236 16.97 -10.42 9.85
C SER A 236 18.02 -9.34 9.56
N ASP A 237 17.73 -8.39 8.66
CA ASP A 237 18.56 -7.21 8.45
C ASP A 237 18.35 -6.22 9.62
N PRO A 238 19.41 -5.84 10.35
CA PRO A 238 19.28 -4.91 11.47
C PRO A 238 18.64 -3.57 11.10
N LYS A 239 18.89 -3.05 9.88
CA LYS A 239 18.29 -1.76 9.45
C LYS A 239 16.77 -1.92 9.32
N CYS A 240 16.30 -3.02 8.72
CA CYS A 240 14.87 -3.32 8.62
C CYS A 240 14.22 -3.62 9.97
N ALA A 241 14.87 -4.39 10.83
CA ALA A 241 14.36 -4.68 12.17
C ALA A 241 14.16 -3.40 12.99
N ASN A 242 15.12 -2.47 12.94
CA ASN A 242 15.05 -1.19 13.64
C ASN A 242 13.98 -0.25 13.04
N ALA A 243 13.80 -0.29 11.72
CA ALA A 243 12.81 0.54 11.02
C ALA A 243 11.37 0.00 11.11
N ALA A 244 11.17 -1.27 11.47
CA ALA A 244 9.89 -1.96 11.36
C ALA A 244 8.72 -1.24 12.04
N ASN A 245 8.92 -0.72 13.25
CA ASN A 245 7.86 0.01 13.96
C ASN A 245 7.56 1.36 13.30
N VAL A 246 8.59 2.08 12.87
CA VAL A 246 8.45 3.39 12.21
C VAL A 246 7.80 3.25 10.85
N TYR A 247 8.13 2.21 10.07
CA TYR A 247 7.47 1.92 8.79
C TYR A 247 5.97 1.70 9.01
N LYS A 248 5.60 0.83 9.97
CA LYS A 248 4.19 0.57 10.28
C LYS A 248 3.45 1.83 10.74
N SER A 249 4.00 2.57 11.71
CA SER A 249 3.34 3.78 12.25
C SER A 249 3.21 4.89 11.20
N SER A 250 4.23 5.05 10.35
CA SER A 250 4.26 6.04 9.27
C SER A 250 3.27 5.69 8.15
N THR A 251 3.21 4.42 7.73
CA THR A 251 2.21 3.99 6.75
C THR A 251 0.79 4.11 7.29
N ILE A 252 0.55 3.78 8.57
CA ILE A 252 -0.74 4.02 9.22
C ILE A 252 -1.09 5.52 9.19
N TYR A 253 -0.13 6.39 9.47
CA TYR A 253 -0.35 7.84 9.41
C TYR A 253 -0.68 8.31 7.98
N ALA A 254 0.03 7.82 6.96
CA ALA A 254 -0.27 8.11 5.56
C ALA A 254 -1.70 7.68 5.19
N ILE A 255 -2.11 6.48 5.59
CA ILE A 255 -3.48 5.98 5.39
C ILE A 255 -4.50 6.91 6.04
N GLN A 256 -4.30 7.28 7.30
CA GLN A 256 -5.23 8.12 8.05
C GLN A 256 -5.32 9.54 7.48
N LYS A 257 -4.18 10.13 7.12
CA LYS A 257 -4.11 11.53 6.67
C LYS A 257 -4.58 11.70 5.24
N LEU A 258 -4.24 10.78 4.34
CA LEU A 258 -4.62 10.80 2.92
C LEU A 258 -6.01 10.19 2.66
N ASN A 259 -6.83 10.04 3.70
CA ASN A 259 -8.17 9.48 3.63
C ASN A 259 -9.24 10.46 3.07
N GLN A 260 -8.80 11.40 2.22
CA GLN A 260 -9.66 12.41 1.61
C GLN A 260 -10.58 11.77 0.56
N SER A 261 -11.76 12.36 0.34
CA SER A 261 -12.83 11.74 -0.47
C SER A 261 -12.50 11.53 -1.96
N ASN A 262 -11.44 12.16 -2.45
CA ASN A 262 -10.96 12.07 -3.82
C ASN A 262 -9.69 11.23 -3.97
N VAL A 263 -9.20 10.61 -2.89
CA VAL A 263 -7.97 9.80 -2.87
C VAL A 263 -8.31 8.32 -2.80
N TYR A 264 -7.53 7.51 -3.53
CA TYR A 264 -7.54 6.06 -3.49
C TYR A 264 -6.11 5.57 -3.29
N LEU A 265 -5.87 4.82 -2.22
CA LEU A 265 -4.55 4.32 -1.85
C LEU A 265 -4.37 2.87 -2.30
N TYR A 266 -3.20 2.57 -2.85
CA TYR A 266 -2.69 1.22 -3.04
C TYR A 266 -1.37 1.10 -2.28
N LEU A 267 -1.32 0.23 -1.27
CA LEU A 267 -0.07 0.01 -0.53
C LEU A 267 0.86 -0.87 -1.36
N ASP A 268 2.16 -0.56 -1.40
CA ASP A 268 3.09 -1.46 -2.08
C ASP A 268 3.13 -2.85 -1.41
N ALA A 269 3.15 -3.89 -2.25
CA ALA A 269 3.19 -5.28 -1.82
C ALA A 269 4.24 -6.09 -2.57
N GLY A 270 5.37 -5.45 -2.91
CA GLY A 270 6.47 -6.07 -3.63
C GLY A 270 6.00 -6.68 -4.95
N HIS A 271 6.36 -7.94 -5.19
CA HIS A 271 6.03 -8.65 -6.42
C HIS A 271 5.98 -10.17 -6.19
N GLY A 272 5.57 -10.94 -7.19
CA GLY A 272 5.42 -12.39 -7.10
C GLY A 272 6.71 -13.13 -6.69
N GLY A 273 7.86 -12.56 -7.04
CA GLY A 273 9.19 -13.08 -6.67
C GLY A 273 9.64 -12.79 -5.26
N TRP A 274 8.86 -11.99 -4.53
CA TRP A 274 9.18 -11.56 -3.18
C TRP A 274 8.14 -12.07 -2.19
N LEU A 275 6.90 -11.58 -2.27
CA LEU A 275 5.83 -11.97 -1.35
C LEU A 275 4.93 -13.09 -1.93
N GLY A 276 5.09 -13.41 -3.22
CA GLY A 276 4.31 -14.46 -3.88
C GLY A 276 4.75 -15.89 -3.55
N TRP A 277 5.87 -16.08 -2.85
CA TRP A 277 6.27 -17.39 -2.35
C TRP A 277 5.26 -17.92 -1.32
N ASP A 278 4.98 -19.22 -1.35
CA ASP A 278 3.97 -19.87 -0.48
C ASP A 278 4.13 -19.54 1.01
N ALA A 279 5.37 -19.51 1.50
CA ALA A 279 5.68 -19.19 2.89
C ALA A 279 5.42 -17.71 3.25
N ASN A 280 5.38 -16.81 2.26
CA ASN A 280 5.30 -15.36 2.47
C ASN A 280 3.86 -14.83 2.29
N LEU A 281 3.00 -15.53 1.56
CA LEU A 281 1.63 -15.11 1.27
C LEU A 281 0.79 -14.85 2.54
N ALA A 282 0.78 -15.81 3.47
CA ALA A 282 -0.02 -15.66 4.70
C ALA A 282 0.53 -14.58 5.65
N PRO A 283 1.85 -14.51 5.94
CA PRO A 283 2.43 -13.39 6.69
C PRO A 283 2.17 -12.02 6.04
N ALA A 284 2.28 -11.91 4.72
CA ALA A 284 1.97 -10.67 4.00
C ALA A 284 0.50 -10.27 4.20
N ALA A 285 -0.44 -11.20 4.01
CA ALA A 285 -1.87 -10.91 4.20
C ALA A 285 -2.21 -10.47 5.64
N GLN A 286 -1.57 -11.09 6.64
CA GLN A 286 -1.72 -10.71 8.04
C GLN A 286 -1.18 -9.30 8.31
N LEU A 287 -0.01 -8.95 7.78
CA LEU A 287 0.59 -7.62 7.93
C LEU A 287 -0.33 -6.53 7.37
N PHE A 288 -0.79 -6.67 6.12
CA PHE A 288 -1.66 -5.66 5.50
C PHE A 288 -3.01 -5.55 6.21
N GLY A 289 -3.63 -6.68 6.59
CA GLY A 289 -4.88 -6.67 7.35
C GLY A 289 -4.74 -5.99 8.73
N GLN A 290 -3.63 -6.26 9.44
CA GLN A 290 -3.36 -5.64 10.73
C GLN A 290 -3.13 -4.12 10.62
N LEU A 291 -2.40 -3.67 9.60
CA LEU A 291 -2.18 -2.24 9.36
C LEU A 291 -3.50 -1.50 9.16
N LEU A 292 -4.39 -2.04 8.32
CA LEU A 292 -5.70 -1.43 8.07
C LEU A 292 -6.59 -1.43 9.31
N LYS A 293 -6.63 -2.54 10.04
CA LYS A 293 -7.34 -2.60 11.33
C LYS A 293 -6.84 -1.52 12.29
N THR A 294 -5.53 -1.32 12.35
CA THR A 294 -4.90 -0.31 13.22
C THR A 294 -5.15 1.11 12.74
N ALA A 295 -5.18 1.32 11.42
CA ALA A 295 -5.51 2.62 10.82
C ALA A 295 -6.96 3.05 11.04
N GLY A 296 -7.84 2.15 11.50
CA GLY A 296 -9.26 2.41 11.75
C GLY A 296 -10.20 1.86 10.67
N GLY A 297 -9.71 1.00 9.77
CA GLY A 297 -10.50 0.31 8.75
C GLY A 297 -9.94 0.44 7.33
N THR A 298 -10.76 0.07 6.34
CA THR A 298 -10.39 0.04 4.91
C THR A 298 -10.81 1.29 4.14
N TYR A 299 -11.22 2.37 4.82
CA TYR A 299 -11.74 3.54 4.11
C TYR A 299 -10.66 4.10 3.19
N ARG A 300 -10.94 4.12 1.88
CA ARG A 300 -10.09 4.61 0.77
C ARG A 300 -8.77 3.88 0.50
N VAL A 301 -8.37 2.90 1.32
CA VAL A 301 -7.36 1.92 0.88
C VAL A 301 -8.03 0.93 -0.04
N ARG A 302 -7.87 1.14 -1.35
CA ARG A 302 -8.49 0.33 -2.39
C ARG A 302 -7.84 -1.03 -2.51
N GLY A 303 -6.53 -1.11 -2.27
CA GLY A 303 -5.81 -2.31 -2.60
C GLY A 303 -4.32 -2.26 -2.39
N LEU A 304 -3.62 -3.09 -3.18
CA LEU A 304 -2.18 -3.20 -3.20
C LEU A 304 -1.62 -2.87 -4.59
N ALA A 305 -0.42 -2.30 -4.63
CA ALA A 305 0.37 -2.17 -5.86
C ALA A 305 1.42 -3.28 -5.89
N THR A 306 1.60 -3.93 -7.04
CA THR A 306 2.65 -4.94 -7.20
C THR A 306 3.52 -4.67 -8.42
N ASN A 307 4.69 -5.30 -8.43
CA ASN A 307 5.70 -5.19 -9.47
C ASN A 307 6.31 -3.78 -9.61
N VAL A 308 6.08 -2.89 -8.64
CA VAL A 308 6.59 -1.52 -8.66
C VAL A 308 8.09 -1.54 -8.88
N SER A 309 8.55 -0.87 -9.93
CA SER A 309 9.98 -0.85 -10.31
C SER A 309 10.59 -2.22 -10.61
N ASN A 310 9.80 -3.27 -10.87
CA ASN A 310 10.30 -4.60 -11.19
C ASN A 310 9.96 -4.97 -12.65
N TYR A 311 10.12 -6.24 -13.02
CA TYR A 311 10.17 -6.70 -14.41
C TYR A 311 9.28 -7.93 -14.67
N ASN A 312 8.56 -8.42 -13.66
CA ASN A 312 7.75 -9.63 -13.80
C ASN A 312 6.69 -9.46 -14.89
N ALA A 313 6.40 -10.55 -15.61
CA ALA A 313 5.25 -10.62 -16.49
C ALA A 313 3.95 -10.48 -15.68
N LEU A 314 2.98 -9.76 -16.24
CA LEU A 314 1.60 -9.82 -15.75
C LEU A 314 1.04 -11.25 -15.82
N ARG A 315 1.23 -11.90 -16.98
CA ARG A 315 0.78 -13.28 -17.28
C ARG A 315 1.80 -13.95 -18.19
N THR A 316 2.04 -15.24 -17.97
CA THR A 316 2.78 -16.10 -18.89
C THR A 316 2.38 -17.56 -18.67
N ASN A 317 2.44 -18.37 -19.72
CA ASN A 317 2.33 -19.84 -19.62
C ASN A 317 3.70 -20.52 -19.59
N THR A 318 4.76 -19.76 -19.84
CA THR A 318 6.15 -20.20 -19.80
C THR A 318 6.83 -19.42 -18.68
N PRO A 319 6.98 -20.01 -17.48
CA PRO A 319 7.66 -19.35 -16.36
C PRO A 319 9.07 -18.91 -16.76
N ASP A 320 9.47 -17.71 -16.34
CA ASP A 320 10.86 -17.27 -16.45
C ASP A 320 11.74 -18.24 -15.62
N PRO A 321 12.87 -18.75 -16.15
CA PRO A 321 13.72 -19.69 -15.43
C PRO A 321 14.09 -19.26 -14.00
N ILE A 322 14.22 -17.96 -13.74
CA ILE A 322 14.52 -17.42 -12.40
C ILE A 322 13.40 -17.67 -11.36
N THR A 323 12.21 -18.09 -11.81
CA THR A 323 11.03 -18.31 -10.96
C THR A 323 10.88 -19.73 -10.45
N GLN A 324 11.86 -20.60 -10.75
CA GLN A 324 11.83 -22.01 -10.39
C GLN A 324 11.48 -22.23 -8.91
N GLY A 325 10.47 -23.08 -8.66
CA GLY A 325 10.00 -23.41 -7.31
C GLY A 325 8.91 -22.49 -6.77
N ASN A 326 8.61 -21.36 -7.43
CA ASN A 326 7.51 -20.49 -7.04
C ASN A 326 6.30 -20.66 -7.97
N LYS A 327 5.12 -20.91 -7.39
CA LYS A 327 3.87 -21.01 -8.17
C LYS A 327 3.36 -19.66 -8.67
N CYS A 328 3.74 -18.57 -7.99
CA CYS A 328 3.39 -17.20 -8.35
C CYS A 328 4.43 -16.58 -9.29
N TYR A 329 4.78 -17.28 -10.37
CA TYR A 329 5.78 -16.86 -11.37
C TYR A 329 5.33 -15.71 -12.29
N SER A 330 4.11 -15.20 -12.11
CA SER A 330 3.60 -13.98 -12.75
C SER A 330 2.73 -13.19 -11.77
N GLU A 331 2.55 -11.90 -12.03
CA GLU A 331 1.88 -11.01 -11.09
C GLU A 331 0.39 -11.29 -10.95
N GLU A 332 -0.28 -11.77 -12.01
CA GLU A 332 -1.67 -12.24 -11.88
C GLU A 332 -1.78 -13.45 -10.95
N LEU A 333 -0.87 -14.42 -11.05
CA LEU A 333 -0.86 -15.58 -10.16
C LEU A 333 -0.61 -15.16 -8.72
N TYR A 334 0.25 -14.17 -8.51
CA TYR A 334 0.48 -13.58 -7.19
C TYR A 334 -0.78 -12.90 -6.63
N ALA A 335 -1.40 -11.99 -7.39
CA ALA A 335 -2.62 -11.30 -6.97
C ALA A 335 -3.77 -12.29 -6.66
N ASN A 336 -3.94 -13.32 -7.49
CA ASN A 336 -4.95 -14.36 -7.29
C ASN A 336 -4.68 -15.24 -6.06
N ALA A 337 -3.41 -15.47 -5.71
CA ALA A 337 -3.04 -16.23 -4.53
C ALA A 337 -3.19 -15.40 -3.24
N LEU A 338 -2.84 -14.11 -3.29
CA LEU A 338 -2.87 -13.23 -2.12
C LEU A 338 -4.26 -12.67 -1.82
N GLY A 339 -5.07 -12.34 -2.84
CA GLY A 339 -6.39 -11.71 -2.70
C GLY A 339 -7.35 -12.41 -1.73
N PRO A 340 -7.55 -13.75 -1.83
CA PRO A 340 -8.38 -14.49 -0.88
C PRO A 340 -7.87 -14.44 0.56
N LEU A 341 -6.56 -14.43 0.76
CA LEU A 341 -5.95 -14.34 2.09
C LEU A 341 -6.11 -12.95 2.70
N LEU A 342 -5.99 -11.89 1.89
CA LEU A 342 -6.28 -10.52 2.33
C LEU A 342 -7.73 -10.39 2.75
N THR A 343 -8.65 -10.95 1.97
CA THR A 343 -10.09 -10.95 2.30
C THR A 343 -10.36 -11.63 3.65
N GLN A 344 -9.71 -12.77 3.91
CA GLN A 344 -9.80 -13.46 5.20
C GLN A 344 -9.24 -12.63 6.38
N ASN A 345 -8.29 -11.74 6.10
CA ASN A 345 -7.72 -10.80 7.07
C ASN A 345 -8.45 -9.44 7.10
N GLY A 346 -9.68 -9.38 6.59
CA GLY A 346 -10.53 -8.18 6.64
C GLY A 346 -10.18 -7.11 5.61
N PHE A 347 -9.38 -7.44 4.60
CA PHE A 347 -8.98 -6.53 3.52
C PHE A 347 -9.35 -7.12 2.15
N PRO A 348 -10.54 -6.83 1.60
CA PRO A 348 -10.92 -7.25 0.25
C PRO A 348 -10.23 -6.36 -0.80
N ALA A 349 -8.90 -6.48 -0.89
CA ALA A 349 -8.05 -5.64 -1.71
C ALA A 349 -8.24 -5.90 -3.21
N HIS A 350 -8.23 -4.82 -3.99
CA HIS A 350 -7.92 -4.87 -5.42
C HIS A 350 -6.43 -4.66 -5.66
N PHE A 351 -5.99 -4.73 -6.91
CA PHE A 351 -4.59 -4.60 -7.30
C PHE A 351 -4.41 -3.63 -8.46
N ILE A 352 -3.30 -2.91 -8.45
CA ILE A 352 -2.70 -2.32 -9.65
C ILE A 352 -1.34 -2.93 -9.86
N ILE A 353 -0.96 -3.17 -11.12
CA ILE A 353 0.26 -3.92 -11.45
C ILE A 353 1.11 -3.09 -12.39
N ASP A 354 2.34 -2.78 -11.97
CA ASP A 354 3.32 -2.10 -12.81
C ASP A 354 3.72 -3.04 -13.96
N GLN A 355 3.70 -2.53 -15.20
CA GLN A 355 4.24 -3.22 -16.38
C GLN A 355 5.17 -2.30 -17.17
N GLY A 356 5.63 -1.20 -16.57
CA GLY A 356 6.46 -0.19 -17.21
C GLY A 356 7.73 -0.76 -17.86
N ARG A 357 8.32 -1.81 -17.30
CA ARG A 357 9.58 -2.40 -17.79
C ARG A 357 9.50 -3.90 -18.09
N SER A 358 8.29 -4.43 -18.23
CA SER A 358 8.02 -5.86 -18.33
C SER A 358 7.87 -6.39 -19.76
N GLY A 359 8.24 -5.60 -20.78
CA GLY A 359 8.05 -5.99 -22.19
C GLY A 359 8.92 -7.18 -22.62
N VAL A 360 10.08 -7.36 -21.98
CA VAL A 360 10.99 -8.47 -22.24
C VAL A 360 11.14 -9.30 -20.96
N GLN A 361 10.91 -10.60 -21.08
CA GLN A 361 11.04 -11.58 -19.99
C GLN A 361 12.32 -12.41 -20.19
N ASN A 362 12.73 -13.19 -19.19
CA ASN A 362 13.90 -14.07 -19.23
C ASN A 362 15.23 -13.31 -19.43
N ILE A 363 15.32 -12.10 -18.85
CA ILE A 363 16.48 -11.18 -18.97
C ILE A 363 17.28 -11.05 -17.68
N ARG A 364 16.89 -11.77 -16.62
CA ARG A 364 17.58 -11.77 -15.33
C ARG A 364 18.29 -13.11 -15.10
N LYS A 365 19.38 -13.06 -14.35
CA LYS A 365 20.09 -14.26 -13.88
C LYS A 365 19.51 -14.80 -12.58
N GLU A 366 19.10 -13.90 -11.70
CA GLU A 366 18.43 -14.21 -10.43
C GLU A 366 17.22 -13.32 -10.28
N TRP A 367 16.17 -13.82 -9.63
CA TRP A 367 14.92 -13.06 -9.49
C TRP A 367 15.08 -11.80 -8.63
N GLY A 368 16.00 -11.86 -7.66
CA GLY A 368 16.39 -10.74 -6.81
C GLY A 368 17.22 -9.66 -7.51
N ASN A 369 17.61 -9.85 -8.78
CA ASN A 369 18.27 -8.79 -9.53
C ASN A 369 17.23 -7.76 -9.99
N TRP A 370 17.36 -6.53 -9.48
CA TRP A 370 16.39 -5.45 -9.70
C TRP A 370 16.99 -4.18 -10.33
N CYS A 371 18.31 -3.99 -10.27
CA CYS A 371 18.90 -2.72 -10.64
C CYS A 371 19.25 -2.63 -12.14
N ASN A 372 18.61 -1.71 -12.86
CA ASN A 372 18.87 -1.36 -14.25
C ASN A 372 18.96 -2.57 -15.20
N ILE A 373 18.04 -3.53 -15.09
CA ILE A 373 18.16 -4.83 -15.77
C ILE A 373 18.35 -4.69 -17.28
N LEU A 374 19.45 -5.27 -17.76
CA LEU A 374 19.95 -5.22 -19.13
C LEU A 374 18.93 -5.83 -20.10
N GLY A 375 18.60 -5.07 -21.14
CA GLY A 375 17.71 -5.54 -22.20
C GLY A 375 16.22 -5.47 -21.88
N ALA A 376 15.82 -4.83 -20.77
CA ALA A 376 14.43 -4.54 -20.48
C ALA A 376 13.77 -3.74 -21.62
N GLY A 377 12.46 -3.94 -21.79
CA GLY A 377 11.63 -3.25 -22.76
C GLY A 377 10.40 -2.65 -22.10
N PHE A 378 9.87 -1.54 -22.63
CA PHE A 378 8.58 -1.02 -22.18
C PHE A 378 7.49 -2.09 -22.36
N GLY A 379 6.70 -2.35 -21.31
CA GLY A 379 5.70 -3.42 -21.31
C GLY A 379 4.29 -2.98 -21.71
N ILE A 380 3.29 -3.77 -21.30
CA ILE A 380 1.87 -3.51 -21.60
C ILE A 380 1.50 -2.09 -21.17
N ARG A 381 0.82 -1.34 -22.05
CA ARG A 381 0.42 0.03 -21.77
C ARG A 381 -0.66 0.07 -20.68
N PRO A 382 -0.74 1.16 -19.89
CA PRO A 382 -1.75 1.27 -18.84
C PRO A 382 -3.18 1.09 -19.36
N THR A 383 -3.98 0.28 -18.68
CA THR A 383 -5.37 -0.03 -19.08
C THR A 383 -6.16 -0.64 -17.93
N THR A 384 -7.46 -0.37 -17.89
CA THR A 384 -8.44 -1.04 -17.01
C THR A 384 -8.98 -2.33 -17.61
N ASN A 385 -8.66 -2.65 -18.86
CA ASN A 385 -9.02 -3.90 -19.51
C ASN A 385 -8.07 -5.01 -19.06
N THR A 386 -8.08 -5.29 -17.76
CA THR A 386 -7.16 -6.22 -17.14
C THR A 386 -7.55 -7.66 -17.42
N GLY A 387 -8.85 -7.96 -17.55
CA GLY A 387 -9.37 -9.33 -17.70
C GLY A 387 -9.45 -10.10 -16.37
N ASN A 388 -9.21 -9.43 -15.24
CA ASN A 388 -9.28 -10.01 -13.91
C ASN A 388 -9.92 -9.02 -12.94
N SER A 389 -11.00 -9.42 -12.27
CA SER A 389 -11.77 -8.53 -11.38
C SER A 389 -11.02 -8.08 -10.13
N LEU A 390 -9.94 -8.77 -9.73
CA LEU A 390 -9.06 -8.32 -8.66
C LEU A 390 -8.13 -7.20 -9.11
N ILE A 391 -7.87 -7.05 -10.40
CA ILE A 391 -6.90 -6.09 -10.93
C ILE A 391 -7.66 -4.89 -11.52
N ASP A 392 -7.59 -3.75 -10.85
CA ASP A 392 -8.23 -2.51 -11.29
C ASP A 392 -7.57 -1.95 -12.55
N ALA A 393 -6.24 -1.93 -12.60
CA ALA A 393 -5.50 -1.41 -13.74
C ALA A 393 -4.11 -2.04 -13.89
N ILE A 394 -3.70 -2.21 -15.14
CA ILE A 394 -2.29 -2.27 -15.51
C ILE A 394 -1.80 -0.82 -15.56
N VAL A 395 -0.65 -0.53 -14.97
CA VAL A 395 -0.12 0.83 -14.81
C VAL A 395 1.39 0.86 -15.09
N TRP A 396 1.94 2.06 -15.27
CA TRP A 396 3.38 2.30 -15.30
C TRP A 396 3.75 3.14 -14.08
N ILE A 397 4.28 2.50 -13.03
CA ILE A 397 4.58 3.18 -11.77
C ILE A 397 6.01 3.73 -11.82
N LYS A 398 7.02 2.88 -12.04
CA LYS A 398 8.40 3.35 -12.29
C LYS A 398 8.51 3.98 -13.70
N PRO A 399 8.91 5.26 -13.83
CA PRO A 399 9.14 5.87 -15.13
C PRO A 399 10.40 5.27 -15.76
N GLY A 400 10.22 4.45 -16.80
CA GLY A 400 11.33 3.79 -17.46
C GLY A 400 12.29 4.79 -18.11
N GLY A 401 13.58 4.70 -17.80
CA GLY A 401 14.58 5.69 -18.23
C GLY A 401 15.21 6.42 -17.04
N GLU A 402 14.48 6.59 -15.93
CA GLU A 402 15.09 6.97 -14.67
C GLU A 402 15.84 5.77 -14.07
N SER A 403 17.11 5.95 -13.70
CA SER A 403 17.94 4.86 -13.17
C SER A 403 17.42 4.34 -11.83
N ASP A 404 17.69 3.07 -11.55
CA ASP A 404 17.43 2.44 -10.25
C ASP A 404 18.58 2.68 -9.25
N GLY A 405 19.78 3.02 -9.74
CA GLY A 405 20.97 3.17 -8.90
C GLY A 405 22.27 3.17 -9.68
N THR A 406 23.29 3.78 -9.08
CA THR A 406 24.61 3.95 -9.70
C THR A 406 25.38 2.66 -9.79
N SER A 407 26.14 2.47 -10.87
CA SER A 407 27.11 1.39 -10.99
C SER A 407 28.53 1.81 -10.58
N ASP A 408 28.72 3.07 -10.17
CA ASP A 408 29.99 3.56 -9.66
C ASP A 408 30.24 3.05 -8.25
N THR A 409 31.17 2.11 -8.11
CA THR A 409 31.55 1.49 -6.83
C THR A 409 32.12 2.49 -5.80
N SER A 410 32.50 3.70 -6.22
CA SER A 410 32.97 4.75 -5.33
C SER A 410 31.86 5.64 -4.77
N SER A 411 30.64 5.55 -5.32
CA SER A 411 29.50 6.32 -4.81
C SER A 411 29.09 5.83 -3.42
N PRO A 412 28.77 6.73 -2.47
CA PRO A 412 28.25 6.34 -1.16
C PRO A 412 26.89 5.63 -1.23
N ARG A 413 26.18 5.74 -2.35
CA ARG A 413 24.88 5.09 -2.62
C ARG A 413 25.00 3.86 -3.53
N TYR A 414 26.22 3.38 -3.77
CA TYR A 414 26.42 2.18 -4.56
C TYR A 414 25.78 0.96 -3.89
N ASP A 415 24.87 0.31 -4.63
CA ASP A 415 24.35 -1.00 -4.31
C ASP A 415 25.03 -2.04 -5.22
N SER A 416 25.52 -3.14 -4.62
CA SER A 416 26.20 -4.19 -5.37
C SER A 416 25.33 -4.80 -6.46
N THR A 417 24.00 -4.78 -6.30
CA THR A 417 23.04 -5.26 -7.31
C THR A 417 23.17 -4.45 -8.61
N CYS A 418 23.48 -3.16 -8.55
CA CYS A 418 23.70 -2.30 -9.72
C CYS A 418 25.03 -2.56 -10.44
N GLY A 419 25.92 -3.35 -9.83
CA GLY A 419 27.18 -3.81 -10.41
C GLY A 419 27.09 -5.17 -11.11
N LEU A 420 25.93 -5.84 -11.07
CA LEU A 420 25.80 -7.21 -11.59
C LEU A 420 25.90 -7.27 -13.12
N SER A 421 26.20 -8.48 -13.61
CA SER A 421 26.44 -8.72 -15.04
C SER A 421 25.22 -8.53 -15.94
N ASP A 422 24.03 -8.63 -15.37
CA ASP A 422 22.73 -8.38 -16.01
C ASP A 422 22.17 -6.99 -15.67
N SER A 423 22.98 -6.09 -15.11
CA SER A 423 22.68 -4.67 -14.99
C SER A 423 23.32 -3.88 -16.15
N THR A 424 22.57 -2.94 -16.70
CA THR A 424 23.06 -1.98 -17.70
C THR A 424 24.04 -1.03 -17.03
N ARG A 425 25.25 -0.91 -17.57
CA ARG A 425 26.35 -0.12 -17.00
C ARG A 425 27.11 0.62 -18.12
N PRO A 426 27.73 1.79 -17.85
CA PRO A 426 27.69 2.52 -16.58
C PRO A 426 26.31 3.16 -16.34
N ALA A 427 25.80 3.05 -15.11
CA ALA A 427 24.52 3.63 -14.68
C ALA A 427 24.73 4.84 -13.78
N PRO A 428 23.92 5.90 -13.92
CA PRO A 428 24.00 7.09 -13.07
C PRO A 428 23.26 6.87 -11.73
N GLU A 429 23.20 7.91 -10.90
CA GLU A 429 22.51 7.87 -9.60
C GLU A 429 21.01 7.54 -9.73
N ALA A 430 20.44 6.92 -8.70
CA ALA A 430 19.02 6.55 -8.66
C ALA A 430 18.11 7.77 -8.93
N GLY A 431 17.07 7.58 -9.73
CA GLY A 431 16.12 8.63 -10.12
C GLY A 431 16.64 9.62 -11.17
N THR A 432 17.94 9.57 -11.53
CA THR A 432 18.47 10.41 -12.61
C THR A 432 18.29 9.76 -13.98
N TRP A 433 18.25 10.57 -15.04
CA TRP A 433 18.02 10.09 -16.40
C TRP A 433 19.15 9.19 -16.91
N PHE A 434 18.80 8.01 -17.42
CA PHE A 434 19.69 7.04 -18.02
C PHE A 434 19.35 6.82 -19.50
N GLN A 435 19.91 7.68 -20.36
CA GLN A 435 19.63 7.73 -21.80
C GLN A 435 19.74 6.36 -22.51
N ALA A 436 20.86 5.65 -22.32
CA ALA A 436 21.08 4.37 -23.01
C ALA A 436 20.07 3.29 -22.57
N TYR A 437 19.65 3.34 -21.31
CA TYR A 437 18.61 2.45 -20.79
C TYR A 437 17.24 2.77 -21.39
N PHE A 438 16.89 4.06 -21.46
CA PHE A 438 15.65 4.50 -22.12
C PHE A 438 15.58 4.10 -23.59
N GLU A 439 16.66 4.29 -24.36
CA GLU A 439 16.71 3.84 -25.77
C GLU A 439 16.53 2.32 -25.89
N THR A 440 17.09 1.55 -24.96
CA THR A 440 16.87 0.09 -24.89
C THR A 440 15.40 -0.23 -24.60
N LEU A 441 14.78 0.44 -23.64
CA LEU A 441 13.36 0.27 -23.32
C LEU A 441 12.46 0.54 -24.54
N VAL A 442 12.75 1.61 -25.29
CA VAL A 442 12.02 2.00 -26.51
C VAL A 442 12.18 0.93 -27.60
N THR A 443 13.40 0.50 -27.87
CA THR A 443 13.69 -0.45 -28.96
C THR A 443 13.19 -1.86 -28.66
N LYS A 444 13.12 -2.22 -27.38
CA LYS A 444 12.65 -3.53 -26.89
C LYS A 444 11.19 -3.51 -26.43
N ALA A 445 10.46 -2.42 -26.66
CA ALA A 445 9.08 -2.30 -26.23
C ALA A 445 8.20 -3.43 -26.77
N ASN A 446 7.40 -4.02 -25.90
CA ASN A 446 6.45 -5.08 -26.22
C ASN A 446 5.15 -4.89 -25.42
N PRO A 447 4.03 -4.53 -26.08
CA PRO A 447 3.90 -4.27 -27.52
C PRO A 447 4.79 -3.12 -28.01
N ALA A 448 5.19 -3.17 -29.28
CA ALA A 448 6.00 -2.12 -29.91
C ALA A 448 5.30 -0.75 -29.82
N LEU A 449 6.11 0.31 -29.70
CA LEU A 449 5.68 1.72 -29.58
C LEU A 449 5.17 2.34 -30.88
#